data_AF-A0A0N4Z6I3-F1
#
_entry.id   AF-A0A0N4Z6I3-F1
#
_cell.length_a   1.000
_cell.length_b   1.000
_cell.length_c   1.000
_cell.angle_alpha   90.00
_cell.angle_beta   90.00
_cell.angle_gamma   90.00
#
_symmetry.space_group_name_H-M   'P 1'
#
loop_
_entity.id
_entity.type
_entity.pdbx_description
1 polymer ?
#
loop_
_entity_poly.entity_id
_entity_poly.type
_entity_poly.pdbx_seq_one_letter_code
_entity_poly.pdbx_strand_id
1 'polypeptide(L)'
;MNSEVDEFVTSPPITSPNMSDIDRQIETLFECKLIPESDVKVLCAKAKEILIQESNVQCVDAPVTICGDIHGQFYDLKELFRVGGRVPETNYLFLGDFVDRGFYSVETFLLLLALKVRYPDRIILIRGKIFFYFYSFIKTFCRES
;
A
#
# COMPACT_ATOMS: atom_id res chain seq x y z
N MET A 1 39.67 35.67 4.42
CA MET A 1 39.13 34.95 5.59
C MET A 1 37.95 34.15 5.03
N ASN A 2 38.14 32.99 4.38
CA ASN A 2 38.56 31.68 4.94
C ASN A 2 37.90 31.48 6.33
N SER A 3 37.05 30.49 6.60
CA SER A 3 37.11 29.02 6.34
C SER A 3 35.75 28.40 6.76
N GLU A 4 35.10 27.45 6.06
CA GLU A 4 35.26 25.96 6.13
C GLU A 4 35.14 25.41 7.57
N VAL A 5 34.39 24.36 7.99
CA VAL A 5 33.63 23.17 7.46
C VAL A 5 32.83 22.59 8.67
N ASP A 6 31.65 21.95 8.55
CA ASP A 6 31.34 20.49 8.47
C ASP A 6 29.78 20.37 8.39
N GLU A 7 29.09 19.72 7.45
CA GLU A 7 28.95 18.30 7.06
C GLU A 7 28.04 17.41 7.97
N PHE A 8 27.07 16.73 7.32
CA PHE A 8 26.22 15.59 7.75
C PHE A 8 24.80 15.79 8.38
N VAL A 9 23.80 15.33 7.60
CA VAL A 9 22.45 14.83 7.96
C VAL A 9 21.39 15.85 8.40
N THR A 10 20.42 16.11 7.52
CA THR A 10 19.02 15.69 7.74
C THR A 10 18.22 15.78 6.44
N SER A 11 17.47 14.73 6.18
CA SER A 11 16.56 14.47 5.05
C SER A 11 15.70 15.66 4.61
N PRO A 12 15.23 15.69 3.34
CA PRO A 12 14.23 16.66 2.90
C PRO A 12 12.99 16.57 3.82
N PRO A 13 12.29 17.68 4.07
CA PRO A 13 11.18 17.71 5.00
C PRO A 13 10.17 16.65 4.59
N ILE A 14 9.92 15.68 5.48
CA ILE A 14 8.86 14.68 5.31
C ILE A 14 7.56 15.46 5.48
N THR A 15 7.14 16.15 4.42
CA THR A 15 5.82 16.78 4.34
C THR A 15 4.83 15.64 4.53
N SER A 16 4.17 15.61 5.67
CA SER A 16 3.04 14.73 5.93
C SER A 16 2.13 14.77 4.70
N PRO A 17 1.96 13.67 3.93
CA PRO A 17 1.13 13.72 2.75
C PRO A 17 -0.28 14.01 3.25
N ASN A 18 -0.86 15.07 2.69
CA ASN A 18 -2.24 15.42 2.96
C ASN A 18 -3.10 14.26 2.46
N MET A 19 -4.26 14.00 3.07
CA MET A 19 -5.13 12.90 2.61
C MET A 19 -5.45 12.99 1.11
N SER A 20 -5.47 14.22 0.57
CA SER A 20 -5.61 14.52 -0.86
C SER A 20 -4.51 13.92 -1.74
N ASP A 21 -3.28 13.79 -1.24
CA ASP A 21 -2.18 13.19 -1.99
C ASP A 21 -2.36 11.69 -2.12
N ILE A 22 -2.88 11.04 -1.08
CA ILE A 22 -3.19 9.60 -1.07
C ILE A 22 -4.34 9.30 -2.02
N ASP A 23 -5.40 10.13 -2.02
CA ASP A 23 -6.51 9.95 -2.95
C ASP A 23 -6.06 10.08 -4.42
N ARG A 24 -5.18 11.05 -4.73
CA ARG A 24 -4.57 11.18 -6.08
C ARG A 24 -3.69 9.98 -6.45
N GLN A 25 -2.90 9.47 -5.49
CA GLN A 25 -2.07 8.28 -5.68
C GLN A 25 -2.96 7.06 -5.96
N ILE A 26 -4.06 6.89 -5.22
CA ILE A 26 -5.03 5.81 -5.43
C ILE A 26 -5.60 5.88 -6.86
N GLU A 27 -6.04 7.05 -7.32
CA GLU A 27 -6.56 7.22 -8.69
C GLU A 27 -5.50 6.86 -9.75
N THR A 28 -4.27 7.34 -9.57
CA THR A 28 -3.15 7.05 -10.47
C THR A 28 -2.84 5.55 -10.51
N LEU A 29 -2.84 4.89 -9.36
CA LEU A 29 -2.61 3.45 -9.22
C LEU A 29 -3.80 2.64 -9.77
N PHE A 30 -5.03 3.14 -9.67
CA PHE A 30 -6.21 2.57 -10.35
C PHE A 30 -6.09 2.64 -11.87
N GLU A 31 -5.38 3.63 -12.42
CA GLU A 31 -5.05 3.68 -13.85
C GLU A 31 -3.89 2.76 -14.25
N CYS A 32 -3.34 1.97 -13.32
CA CYS A 32 -2.16 1.14 -13.55
C CYS A 32 -0.90 1.97 -13.84
N LYS A 33 -0.80 3.18 -13.29
CA LYS A 33 0.37 4.05 -13.42
C LYS A 33 1.20 4.03 -12.14
N LEU A 34 2.53 4.06 -12.30
CA LEU A 34 3.46 4.13 -11.19
C LEU A 34 3.52 5.55 -10.61
N ILE A 35 3.61 5.63 -9.28
CA ILE A 35 3.85 6.87 -8.53
C ILE A 35 5.35 7.07 -8.32
N PRO A 36 5.83 8.32 -8.14
CA PRO A 36 7.25 8.58 -7.93
C PRO A 36 7.76 7.95 -6.64
N GLU A 37 9.04 7.60 -6.62
CA GLU A 37 9.67 6.91 -5.47
C GLU A 37 9.53 7.67 -4.15
N SER A 38 9.54 9.01 -4.18
CA SER A 38 9.28 9.85 -3.01
C SER A 38 7.94 9.52 -2.36
N ASP A 39 6.91 9.38 -3.19
CA ASP A 39 5.54 9.10 -2.77
C ASP A 39 5.43 7.67 -2.27
N VAL A 40 6.09 6.71 -2.95
CA VAL A 40 6.16 5.31 -2.51
C VAL A 40 6.79 5.22 -1.12
N LYS A 41 7.93 5.87 -0.90
CA LYS A 41 8.64 5.86 0.39
C LYS A 41 7.75 6.38 1.52
N VAL A 42 7.04 7.48 1.28
CA VAL A 42 6.11 8.07 2.24
C VAL A 42 4.91 7.15 2.51
N LEU A 43 4.32 6.56 1.47
CA LEU A 43 3.19 5.65 1.59
C LEU A 43 3.57 4.40 2.39
N CYS A 44 4.72 3.84 2.07
CA CYS A 44 5.34 2.72 2.77
C CYS A 44 5.59 3.04 4.25
N ALA A 45 6.11 4.22 4.58
CA ALA A 45 6.32 4.62 5.97
C ALA A 45 4.99 4.66 6.76
N LYS A 46 3.94 5.27 6.20
CA LYS A 46 2.61 5.29 6.83
C LYS A 46 1.99 3.91 6.98
N ALA A 47 2.07 3.09 5.92
CA ALA A 47 1.53 1.75 5.97
C ALA A 47 2.25 0.89 7.01
N LYS A 48 3.57 1.07 7.15
CA LYS A 48 4.36 0.40 8.19
C LYS A 48 3.87 0.77 9.58
N GLU A 49 3.61 2.04 9.86
CA GLU A 49 3.07 2.48 11.16
C GLU A 49 1.73 1.81 11.47
N ILE A 50 0.81 1.79 10.50
CA ILE A 50 -0.50 1.16 10.63
C ILE A 50 -0.35 -0.36 10.86
N LEU A 51 0.45 -1.05 10.04
CA LEU A 51 0.67 -2.50 10.14
C LEU A 51 1.36 -2.93 11.44
N ILE A 52 2.15 -2.04 12.07
CA ILE A 52 2.76 -2.28 13.37
C ILE A 52 1.73 -2.14 14.50
N GLN A 53 0.82 -1.17 14.38
CA GLN A 53 -0.24 -0.96 15.36
C GLN A 53 -1.38 -1.98 15.26
N GLU A 54 -1.59 -2.57 14.09
CA GLU A 54 -2.63 -3.57 13.87
C GLU A 54 -2.40 -4.87 14.66
N SER A 55 -3.49 -5.36 15.29
CA SER A 55 -3.52 -6.63 15.98
C SER A 55 -3.38 -7.82 15.02
N ASN A 56 -2.80 -8.92 15.50
CA ASN A 56 -2.69 -10.17 14.73
C ASN A 56 -4.04 -10.79 14.36
N VAL A 57 -5.08 -10.49 15.15
CA VAL A 57 -6.45 -10.93 14.92
C VAL A 57 -7.28 -9.70 14.63
N GLN A 58 -7.87 -9.66 13.44
CA GLN A 58 -8.77 -8.60 13.01
C GLN A 58 -10.20 -9.14 13.06
N CYS A 59 -11.05 -8.50 13.88
CA CYS A 59 -12.46 -8.81 13.92
C CYS A 59 -13.14 -8.13 12.71
N VAL A 60 -13.85 -8.91 11.91
CA VAL A 60 -14.51 -8.41 10.70
C VAL A 60 -16.01 -8.50 10.87
N ASP A 61 -16.69 -7.35 10.82
CA ASP A 61 -18.15 -7.30 10.85
C ASP A 61 -18.72 -7.51 9.44
N ALA A 62 -19.77 -8.34 9.35
CA ALA A 62 -20.50 -8.54 8.11
C ALA A 62 -21.32 -7.28 7.74
N PRO A 63 -21.52 -6.97 6.45
CA PRO A 63 -21.13 -7.73 5.25
C PRO A 63 -19.67 -7.49 4.84
N VAL A 64 -18.96 -8.58 4.51
CA VAL A 64 -17.57 -8.54 4.04
C VAL A 64 -17.43 -9.29 2.72
N THR A 65 -16.73 -8.67 1.76
CA THR A 65 -16.32 -9.30 0.52
C THR A 65 -14.97 -9.95 0.72
N ILE A 66 -14.93 -11.27 0.61
CA ILE A 66 -13.71 -12.06 0.77
C ILE A 66 -13.08 -12.27 -0.61
N CYS A 67 -11.85 -11.79 -0.77
CA CYS A 67 -11.05 -11.94 -1.97
C CYS A 67 -10.04 -13.07 -1.78
N GLY A 68 -10.14 -14.09 -2.63
CA GLY A 68 -9.15 -15.17 -2.72
C GLY A 68 -7.94 -14.78 -3.57
N ASP A 69 -7.29 -15.76 -4.18
CA ASP A 69 -6.03 -15.60 -4.92
C ASP A 69 -6.22 -14.77 -6.21
N ILE A 70 -5.60 -13.57 -6.25
CA ILE A 70 -5.75 -12.63 -7.38
C ILE A 70 -4.67 -12.84 -8.46
N HIS A 71 -3.65 -13.67 -8.22
CA HIS A 71 -2.66 -14.12 -9.24
C HIS A 71 -2.08 -13.03 -10.16
N GLY A 72 -1.96 -11.78 -9.69
CA GLY A 72 -1.45 -10.65 -10.47
C GLY A 72 -2.38 -10.17 -11.60
N GLN A 73 -3.65 -10.58 -11.61
CA GLN A 73 -4.65 -10.08 -12.56
C GLN A 73 -5.28 -8.79 -12.03
N PHE A 74 -4.64 -7.66 -12.32
CA PHE A 74 -5.13 -6.33 -11.95
C PHE A 74 -6.55 -6.04 -12.46
N TYR A 75 -6.92 -6.59 -13.62
CA TYR A 75 -8.26 -6.47 -14.18
C TYR A 75 -9.33 -7.14 -13.32
N ASP A 76 -9.04 -8.30 -12.72
CA ASP A 76 -9.98 -8.97 -11.82
C ASP A 76 -10.13 -8.21 -10.52
N LEU A 77 -9.06 -7.60 -10.00
CA LEU A 77 -9.17 -6.72 -8.84
C LEU A 77 -10.07 -5.51 -9.13
N LYS A 78 -9.94 -4.89 -10.31
CA LYS A 78 -10.81 -3.80 -10.74
C LYS A 78 -12.27 -4.23 -10.85
N GLU A 79 -12.52 -5.37 -11.47
CA GLU A 79 -13.87 -5.91 -11.62
C GLU A 79 -14.45 -6.27 -10.25
N LEU A 80 -13.63 -6.78 -9.33
CA LEU A 80 -14.03 -7.09 -7.96
C LEU A 80 -14.43 -5.84 -7.18
N PHE A 81 -13.74 -4.70 -7.37
CA PHE A 81 -14.19 -3.41 -6.81
C PHE A 81 -15.44 -2.87 -7.51
N ARG A 82 -15.64 -3.20 -8.79
CA ARG A 82 -16.85 -2.81 -9.54
C ARG A 82 -18.08 -3.61 -9.11
N VAL A 83 -17.92 -4.92 -8.87
CA VAL A 83 -18.99 -5.86 -8.50
C VAL A 83 -19.25 -5.86 -6.99
N GLY A 84 -18.19 -5.82 -6.17
CA GLY A 84 -18.28 -5.81 -4.71
C GLY A 84 -18.64 -4.45 -4.10
N GLY A 85 -18.58 -3.38 -4.89
CA GLY A 85 -18.86 -2.01 -4.45
C GLY A 85 -17.59 -1.21 -4.13
N ARG A 86 -17.69 0.13 -4.14
CA ARG A 86 -16.53 0.96 -3.79
C ARG A 86 -16.32 1.00 -2.28
N VAL A 87 -15.06 0.94 -1.87
CA VAL A 87 -14.66 1.35 -0.50
C VAL A 87 -15.03 2.82 -0.36
N PRO A 88 -15.72 3.28 0.71
CA PRO A 88 -15.84 2.68 2.05
C PRO A 88 -17.13 1.91 2.38
N GLU A 89 -18.04 1.72 1.41
CA GLU A 89 -19.36 1.14 1.68
C GLU A 89 -19.29 -0.36 1.99
N THR A 90 -18.29 -1.05 1.42
CA THR A 90 -18.07 -2.49 1.59
C THR A 90 -16.76 -2.79 2.34
N ASN A 91 -16.80 -3.76 3.27
CA ASN A 91 -15.60 -4.29 3.91
C ASN A 91 -14.94 -5.33 2.99
N TYR A 92 -13.61 -5.30 2.90
CA TYR A 92 -12.84 -6.21 2.07
C TYR A 92 -11.86 -7.03 2.90
N LEU A 93 -11.88 -8.34 2.74
CA LEU A 93 -10.92 -9.26 3.35
C LEU A 93 -10.12 -9.95 2.26
N PHE A 94 -8.84 -9.65 2.16
CA PHE A 94 -7.93 -10.28 1.21
C PHE A 94 -7.16 -11.41 1.89
N LEU A 95 -7.38 -12.64 1.42
CA LEU A 95 -6.84 -13.86 2.04
C LEU A 95 -5.36 -14.14 1.68
N GLY A 96 -4.85 -13.59 0.58
CA GLY A 96 -3.47 -13.78 0.15
C GLY A 96 -3.34 -14.15 -1.33
N ASP A 97 -2.09 -14.38 -1.76
CA ASP A 97 -1.71 -14.90 -3.10
C ASP A 97 -1.89 -13.98 -4.31
N PHE A 98 -1.41 -12.74 -4.17
CA PHE A 98 -1.52 -11.71 -5.21
C PHE A 98 -0.28 -11.64 -6.13
N VAL A 99 0.87 -12.19 -5.73
CA VAL A 99 2.20 -11.73 -6.21
C VAL A 99 3.04 -12.82 -6.87
N ASP A 100 2.52 -14.04 -7.06
CA ASP A 100 3.42 -15.13 -7.46
C ASP A 100 3.72 -15.20 -8.97
N ARG A 101 3.02 -14.45 -9.85
CA ARG A 101 3.20 -14.61 -11.32
C ARG A 101 2.97 -13.37 -12.21
N GLY A 102 2.66 -12.19 -11.67
CA GLY A 102 2.23 -11.04 -12.47
C GLY A 102 3.29 -9.96 -12.70
N PHE A 103 3.41 -9.44 -13.93
CA PHE A 103 4.22 -8.24 -14.24
C PHE A 103 3.71 -6.98 -13.53
N TYR A 104 2.42 -6.91 -13.20
CA TYR A 104 1.76 -5.76 -12.52
C TYR A 104 1.65 -5.91 -10.99
N SER A 105 2.52 -6.74 -10.41
CA SER A 105 2.47 -7.03 -8.97
C SER A 105 2.78 -5.81 -8.11
N VAL A 106 3.68 -4.92 -8.58
CA VAL A 106 4.07 -3.71 -7.85
C VAL A 106 2.93 -2.70 -7.81
N GLU A 107 2.28 -2.43 -8.94
CA GLU A 107 1.17 -1.49 -9.07
C GLU A 107 -0.03 -1.96 -8.24
N THR A 108 -0.35 -3.25 -8.33
CA THR A 108 -1.44 -3.85 -7.55
C THR A 108 -1.16 -3.77 -6.06
N PHE A 109 0.09 -4.04 -5.66
CA PHE A 109 0.52 -3.97 -4.27
C PHE A 109 0.48 -2.54 -3.72
N LEU A 110 0.99 -1.57 -4.47
CA LEU A 110 0.94 -0.14 -4.10
C LEU A 110 -0.50 0.34 -3.98
N LEU A 111 -1.40 -0.09 -4.87
CA LEU A 111 -2.82 0.25 -4.80
C LEU A 111 -3.46 -0.29 -3.50
N LEU A 112 -3.22 -1.56 -3.18
CA LEU A 112 -3.71 -2.17 -1.95
C LEU A 112 -3.15 -1.48 -0.70
N LEU A 113 -1.87 -1.10 -0.74
CA LEU A 113 -1.23 -0.37 0.34
C LEU A 113 -1.85 1.02 0.53
N ALA A 114 -2.09 1.75 -0.57
CA ALA A 114 -2.71 3.07 -0.52
C ALA A 114 -4.15 3.02 0.00
N LEU A 115 -4.91 2.03 -0.47
CA LEU A 115 -6.25 1.78 0.03
C LEU A 115 -6.24 1.39 1.52
N LYS A 116 -5.27 0.58 1.97
CA LYS A 116 -5.11 0.22 3.38
C LYS A 116 -4.77 1.42 4.25
N VAL A 117 -3.89 2.31 3.79
CA VAL A 117 -3.57 3.56 4.51
C VAL A 117 -4.78 4.48 4.59
N ARG A 118 -5.58 4.52 3.52
CA ARG A 118 -6.77 5.38 3.43
C ARG A 118 -7.98 4.86 4.22
N TYR A 119 -8.13 3.54 4.27
CA TYR A 119 -9.26 2.85 4.91
C TYR A 119 -8.78 1.63 5.72
N PRO A 120 -8.01 1.85 6.80
CA PRO A 120 -7.43 0.77 7.60
C PRO A 120 -8.50 -0.12 8.24
N ASP A 121 -9.66 0.46 8.62
CA ASP A 121 -10.77 -0.24 9.26
C ASP A 121 -11.62 -1.08 8.31
N ARG A 122 -11.59 -0.80 6.99
CA ARG A 122 -12.45 -1.45 5.99
C ARG A 122 -11.73 -2.53 5.20
N ILE A 123 -10.42 -2.38 5.02
CA ILE A 123 -9.61 -3.28 4.20
C ILE A 123 -8.72 -4.10 5.11
N ILE A 124 -8.99 -5.40 5.20
CA ILE A 124 -8.25 -6.33 6.03
C ILE A 124 -7.40 -7.20 5.12
N LEU A 125 -6.09 -7.21 5.41
CA LEU A 125 -5.11 -7.99 4.69
C LEU A 125 -4.58 -9.06 5.65
N ILE A 126 -4.61 -10.33 5.25
CA ILE A 126 -4.05 -11.40 6.08
C ILE A 126 -2.53 -11.20 6.22
N ARG A 127 -2.11 -10.99 7.47
CA ARG A 127 -0.79 -10.51 7.86
C ARG A 127 0.37 -11.34 7.27
N GLY A 128 0.25 -12.67 7.23
CA GLY A 128 1.37 -13.56 6.88
C GLY A 128 2.00 -13.29 5.50
N LYS A 129 1.19 -13.30 4.44
CA LYS A 129 1.72 -13.10 3.08
C LYS A 129 1.99 -11.64 2.76
N ILE A 130 1.05 -10.74 3.07
CA ILE A 130 1.20 -9.32 2.74
C ILE A 130 2.40 -8.69 3.45
N PHE A 131 2.66 -9.06 4.71
CA PHE A 131 3.79 -8.52 5.47
C PHE A 131 5.12 -8.95 4.86
N PHE A 132 5.21 -10.22 4.43
CA PHE A 132 6.40 -10.71 3.74
C PHE A 132 6.65 -9.96 2.43
N TYR A 133 5.62 -9.76 1.60
CA TYR A 133 5.74 -8.97 0.37
C TYR A 133 6.08 -7.51 0.65
N PHE A 134 5.45 -6.89 1.65
CA PHE A 134 5.75 -5.52 2.07
C PHE A 134 7.21 -5.37 2.48
N TYR A 135 7.70 -6.27 3.34
CA TYR A 135 9.07 -6.21 3.81
C TYR A 135 10.08 -6.49 2.69
N SER A 136 9.76 -7.43 1.80
CA SER A 136 10.56 -7.71 0.60
C SER A 136 10.59 -6.49 -0.33
N PHE A 137 9.44 -5.85 -0.57
CA PHE A 137 9.31 -4.67 -1.41
C PHE A 137 10.09 -3.48 -0.83
N ILE A 138 9.93 -3.17 0.46
CA ILE A 138 10.71 -2.14 1.17
C ILE A 138 12.20 -2.43 1.05
N LYS A 139 12.62 -3.69 1.27
CA LYS A 139 14.03 -4.08 1.26
C LYS A 139 14.65 -3.99 -0.13
N THR A 140 13.89 -4.25 -1.19
CA THR A 140 14.35 -4.11 -2.57
C THR A 140 14.37 -2.64 -2.98
N PHE A 141 13.28 -1.91 -2.77
CA PHE A 141 13.10 -0.54 -3.28
C PHE A 141 13.83 0.52 -2.44
N CYS A 142 13.95 0.32 -1.12
CA CYS A 142 14.54 1.31 -0.22
C CYS A 142 16.05 1.07 0.05
N ARG A 143 16.65 -0.01 -0.48
CA ARG A 143 18.07 -0.35 -0.29
C ARG A 143 18.96 0.05 -1.48
N GLU A 144 18.39 0.63 -2.53
CA GLU A 144 19.12 1.16 -3.70
C GLU A 144 19.35 2.70 -3.65
N SER A 145 19.20 3.36 -2.49
CA SER A 145 19.49 4.80 -2.34
C SER A 145 20.65 5.06 -1.39
#